data_AF-A0A2Z2HTS0-F1
#
_entry.id   AF-A0A2Z2HTS0-F1
#
_cell.length_a   1.000
_cell.length_b   1.000
_cell.length_c   1.000
_cell.angle_alpha   90.00
_cell.angle_beta   90.00
_cell.angle_gamma   90.00
#
_symmetry.space_group_name_H-M   'P 1'
#
loop_
_entity.id
_entity.type
_entity.pdbx_description
1 polymer ?
#
loop_
_entity_poly.entity_id
_entity_poly.type
_entity_poly.pdbx_seq_one_letter_code
_entity_poly.pdbx_strand_id
1 'polypeptide(L)'
;MSTQSAVSVRLVRNATVLVAIGETTFLVDPLFASPGDLPPIEQTPNDRPNPLVPMPDVDLSHDAVVVTHRHVDHFDDAAMRDLEADVPLFCQPADADVFTEDGFSDVRPVDDSASFDDVTIHRTPGRHGHDDWAEKMSPVSGFVFEADRTVYLAGDTVWYDGVERTLEDFEPDLVVLNGGEARFTAGEPITMGVDDVAAVRDATDATVVVVHMEAINHCLLSRQTLRAAVDDVRVPDDGERVTL
;
A
#
# COMPACT_ATOMS: atom_id res chain seq x y z
N MET A 1 -12.84 -30.41 7.97
CA MET A 1 -12.22 -29.50 7.00
C MET A 1 -12.26 -28.14 7.67
N SER A 2 -11.11 -27.53 7.96
CA SER A 2 -11.12 -26.13 8.43
C SER A 2 -11.70 -25.27 7.30
N THR A 3 -12.63 -24.39 7.64
CA THR A 3 -13.09 -23.33 6.74
C THR A 3 -11.91 -22.39 6.53
N GLN A 4 -11.60 -22.08 5.27
CA GLN A 4 -10.52 -21.14 4.99
C GLN A 4 -10.94 -19.72 5.44
N SER A 5 -10.00 -18.92 5.89
CA SER A 5 -10.23 -17.54 6.29
C SER A 5 -10.80 -16.74 5.13
N ALA A 6 -11.80 -15.91 5.44
CA ALA A 6 -12.25 -14.90 4.51
C ALA A 6 -11.14 -13.87 4.33
N VAL A 7 -10.84 -13.52 3.08
CA VAL A 7 -9.86 -12.49 2.74
C VAL A 7 -10.55 -11.40 1.93
N SER A 8 -10.34 -10.14 2.30
CA SER A 8 -10.79 -9.01 1.50
C SER A 8 -9.87 -7.81 1.59
N VAL A 9 -9.81 -7.06 0.50
CA VAL A 9 -9.17 -5.75 0.45
C VAL A 9 -10.23 -4.74 0.06
N ARG A 10 -10.43 -3.73 0.91
CA ARG A 10 -11.28 -2.59 0.61
C ARG A 10 -10.41 -1.37 0.36
N LEU A 11 -10.50 -0.82 -0.84
CA LEU A 11 -9.85 0.45 -1.14
C LEU A 11 -10.58 1.57 -0.39
N VAL A 12 -9.84 2.38 0.35
CA VAL A 12 -10.35 3.65 0.87
C VAL A 12 -10.03 4.74 -0.15
N ARG A 13 -8.75 5.08 -0.35
CA ARG A 13 -8.26 6.07 -1.32
C ARG A 13 -6.74 5.99 -1.40
N ASN A 14 -6.14 6.19 -2.58
CA ASN A 14 -4.68 6.07 -2.78
C ASN A 14 -4.14 4.68 -2.36
N ALA A 15 -3.12 4.63 -1.50
CA ALA A 15 -2.62 3.41 -0.86
C ALA A 15 -3.41 3.02 0.40
N THR A 16 -4.29 3.88 0.91
CA THR A 16 -5.10 3.57 2.09
C THR A 16 -6.06 2.42 1.78
N VAL A 17 -5.83 1.28 2.41
CA VAL A 17 -6.67 0.09 2.25
C VAL A 17 -6.99 -0.54 3.60
N LEU A 18 -8.12 -1.24 3.67
CA LEU A 18 -8.42 -2.18 4.75
C LEU A 18 -8.14 -3.59 4.24
N VAL A 19 -7.17 -4.27 4.84
CA VAL A 19 -6.86 -5.69 4.57
C VAL A 19 -7.48 -6.51 5.68
N ALA A 20 -8.51 -7.30 5.37
CA ALA A 20 -9.12 -8.23 6.32
C ALA A 20 -8.71 -9.66 5.97
N ILE A 21 -8.22 -10.39 6.98
CA ILE A 21 -7.81 -11.78 6.90
C ILE A 21 -8.31 -12.51 8.15
N GLY A 22 -9.25 -13.44 7.96
CA GLY A 22 -9.91 -14.11 9.07
C GLY A 22 -10.76 -13.13 9.87
N GLU A 23 -10.49 -13.01 11.17
CA GLU A 23 -11.17 -12.06 12.07
C GLU A 23 -10.40 -10.74 12.24
N THR A 24 -9.18 -10.63 11.71
CA THR A 24 -8.30 -9.48 11.88
C THR A 24 -8.38 -8.53 10.68
N THR A 25 -8.51 -7.23 10.94
CA THR A 25 -8.49 -6.17 9.93
C THR A 25 -7.36 -5.18 10.19
N PHE A 26 -6.53 -4.97 9.17
CA PHE A 26 -5.45 -4.00 9.16
C PHE A 26 -5.84 -2.77 8.35
N LEU A 27 -5.66 -1.58 8.94
CA LEU A 27 -5.67 -0.31 8.20
C LEU A 27 -4.26 -0.03 7.71
N VAL A 28 -4.06 -0.02 6.40
CA VAL A 28 -2.75 0.18 5.78
C VAL A 28 -2.66 1.60 5.23
N ASP A 29 -1.51 2.25 5.44
CA ASP A 29 -1.12 3.54 4.88
C ASP A 29 -2.22 4.63 4.98
N PRO A 30 -2.63 5.03 6.20
CA PRO A 30 -3.70 5.98 6.40
C PRO A 30 -3.35 7.40 5.92
N LEU A 31 -4.01 7.82 4.83
CA LEU A 31 -4.05 9.20 4.32
C LEU A 31 -5.42 9.85 4.57
N PHE A 32 -5.54 10.68 5.61
CA PHE A 32 -6.84 11.25 6.04
C PHE A 32 -7.09 12.71 5.65
N ALA A 33 -6.08 13.43 5.13
CA ALA A 33 -6.23 14.80 4.64
C ALA A 33 -7.47 15.01 3.74
N SER A 34 -8.13 16.15 3.90
CA SER A 34 -9.20 16.57 3.00
C SER A 34 -8.61 17.03 1.67
N PRO A 35 -9.42 17.06 0.59
CA PRO A 35 -8.91 17.44 -0.72
C PRO A 35 -8.24 18.81 -0.73
N GLY A 36 -6.97 18.84 -1.12
CA GLY A 36 -6.16 20.05 -1.21
C GLY A 36 -5.52 20.54 0.09
N ASP A 37 -5.61 19.79 1.20
CA ASP A 37 -4.98 20.16 2.48
C ASP A 37 -3.45 19.98 2.46
N LEU A 38 -2.94 19.07 1.63
CA LEU A 38 -1.51 18.80 1.48
C LEU A 38 -0.95 19.57 0.27
N PRO A 39 0.28 20.10 0.36
CA PRO A 39 0.91 20.73 -0.79
C PRO A 39 1.10 19.73 -1.95
N PRO A 40 1.20 20.21 -3.20
CA PRO A 40 1.56 19.35 -4.32
C PRO A 40 2.93 18.71 -4.08
N ILE A 41 3.12 17.48 -4.56
CA ILE A 41 4.46 16.92 -4.70
C ILE A 41 5.19 17.75 -5.75
N GLU A 42 6.29 18.38 -5.35
CA GLU A 42 7.08 19.26 -6.20
C GLU A 42 7.79 18.49 -7.33
N GLN A 43 8.25 19.22 -8.36
CA GLN A 43 8.96 18.64 -9.51
C GLN A 43 8.15 17.60 -10.29
N THR A 44 6.83 17.74 -10.32
CA THR A 44 5.90 16.87 -11.03
C THR A 44 5.19 17.64 -12.16
N PRO A 45 4.48 16.96 -13.09
CA PRO A 45 3.88 17.63 -14.25
C PRO A 45 2.77 18.66 -13.95
N ASN A 46 2.32 18.77 -12.71
CA ASN A 46 1.27 19.70 -12.29
C ASN A 46 1.40 20.07 -10.80
N ASP A 47 0.81 21.20 -10.41
CA ASP A 47 0.91 21.81 -9.08
C ASP A 47 -0.37 21.66 -8.25
N ARG A 48 -1.21 20.66 -8.55
CA ARG A 48 -2.47 20.45 -7.84
C ARG A 48 -2.20 20.00 -6.39
N PRO A 49 -2.82 20.65 -5.39
CA PRO A 49 -2.68 20.22 -4.01
C PRO A 49 -3.39 18.87 -3.79
N ASN A 50 -2.90 18.13 -2.80
CA ASN A 50 -3.29 16.75 -2.52
C ASN A 50 -4.14 16.62 -1.26
N PRO A 51 -4.87 15.51 -1.10
CA PRO A 51 -5.30 14.60 -2.16
C PRO A 51 -6.25 15.29 -3.16
N LEU A 52 -6.41 14.70 -4.35
CA LEU A 52 -7.22 15.25 -5.44
C LEU A 52 -8.72 15.01 -5.28
N VAL A 53 -9.09 13.98 -4.51
CA VAL A 53 -10.46 13.46 -4.35
C VAL A 53 -10.76 13.24 -2.87
N PRO A 54 -12.02 13.38 -2.42
CA PRO A 54 -12.38 13.15 -1.02
C PRO A 54 -12.27 11.67 -0.66
N MET A 55 -12.15 11.39 0.64
CA MET A 55 -12.29 10.02 1.14
C MET A 55 -13.75 9.55 0.98
N PRO A 56 -13.99 8.30 0.56
CA PRO A 56 -15.34 7.76 0.51
C PRO A 56 -15.91 7.53 1.92
N ASP A 57 -17.24 7.43 2.03
CA ASP A 57 -17.92 7.05 3.27
C ASP A 57 -17.76 5.54 3.51
N VAL A 58 -16.72 5.18 4.26
CA VAL A 58 -16.29 3.81 4.54
C VAL A 58 -16.05 3.68 6.04
N ASP A 59 -16.54 2.59 6.62
CA ASP A 59 -16.16 2.18 7.97
C ASP A 59 -14.69 1.78 7.99
N LEU A 60 -13.89 2.53 8.75
CA LEU A 60 -12.44 2.35 8.92
C LEU A 60 -12.09 1.52 10.16
N SER A 61 -13.05 0.84 10.78
CA SER A 61 -12.78 -0.04 11.93
C SER A 61 -11.68 -1.06 11.60
N HIS A 62 -10.68 -1.14 12.48
CA HIS A 62 -9.49 -1.96 12.33
C HIS A 62 -8.96 -2.39 13.70
N ASP A 63 -8.16 -3.45 13.71
CA ASP A 63 -7.52 -4.00 14.91
C ASP A 63 -6.07 -3.54 15.05
N ALA A 64 -5.42 -3.23 13.91
CA ALA A 64 -4.06 -2.73 13.84
C ALA A 64 -3.86 -1.80 12.63
N VAL A 65 -2.83 -0.97 12.71
CA VAL A 65 -2.37 -0.11 11.61
C VAL A 65 -1.06 -0.67 11.06
N VAL A 66 -0.88 -0.63 9.75
CA VAL A 66 0.39 -0.93 9.08
C VAL A 66 0.78 0.29 8.26
N VAL A 67 2.00 0.79 8.47
CA VAL A 67 2.55 1.87 7.64
C VAL A 67 3.78 1.37 6.91
N THR A 68 3.71 1.39 5.59
CA THR A 68 4.76 0.88 4.71
C THR A 68 6.03 1.72 4.80
N HIS A 69 5.84 3.03 4.77
CA HIS A 69 6.87 4.06 4.92
C HIS A 69 6.22 5.43 5.16
N ARG A 70 7.03 6.43 5.48
CA ARG A 70 6.58 7.75 5.99
C ARG A 70 6.38 8.85 4.94
N HIS A 71 6.20 8.52 3.65
CA HIS A 71 5.77 9.56 2.70
C HIS A 71 4.37 10.07 3.03
N VAL A 72 4.15 11.36 2.75
CA VAL A 72 2.94 12.07 3.19
C VAL A 72 1.64 11.50 2.59
N ASP A 73 1.72 10.81 1.46
CA ASP A 73 0.60 10.13 0.81
C ASP A 73 0.33 8.70 1.33
N HIS A 74 1.13 8.25 2.29
CA HIS A 74 0.98 6.98 3.04
C HIS A 74 0.71 7.19 4.53
N PHE A 75 1.23 8.27 5.11
CA PHE A 75 0.93 8.64 6.49
C PHE A 75 1.02 10.14 6.66
N ASP A 76 -0.12 10.77 6.94
CA ASP A 76 -0.21 12.22 7.05
C ASP A 76 -0.50 12.70 8.48
N ASP A 77 -0.32 14.00 8.65
CA ASP A 77 -0.61 14.73 9.88
C ASP A 77 -2.07 14.56 10.37
N ALA A 78 -3.02 14.34 9.45
CA ALA A 78 -4.41 14.08 9.81
C ALA A 78 -4.56 12.66 10.40
N ALA A 79 -3.98 11.65 9.76
CA ALA A 79 -3.95 10.29 10.31
C ALA A 79 -3.28 10.23 11.68
N MET A 80 -2.15 10.92 11.85
CA MET A 80 -1.47 11.03 13.14
C MET A 80 -2.38 11.58 14.26
N ARG A 81 -3.27 12.54 13.96
CA ARG A 81 -4.16 13.16 14.95
C ARG A 81 -5.41 12.35 15.24
N ASP A 82 -5.89 11.61 14.24
CA ASP A 82 -7.17 10.90 14.31
C ASP A 82 -7.02 9.46 14.83
N LEU A 83 -5.84 8.84 14.67
CA LEU A 83 -5.56 7.51 15.20
C LEU A 83 -5.37 7.53 16.73
N GLU A 84 -5.79 6.44 17.38
CA GLU A 84 -5.57 6.25 18.81
C GLU A 84 -4.09 6.03 19.10
N ALA A 85 -3.57 6.67 20.14
CA ALA A 85 -2.14 6.60 20.48
C ALA A 85 -1.67 5.20 20.88
N ASP A 86 -2.57 4.32 21.32
CA ASP A 86 -2.30 2.93 21.72
C ASP A 86 -2.71 1.90 20.67
N VAL A 87 -3.07 2.33 19.45
CA VAL A 87 -3.32 1.40 18.34
C VAL A 87 -2.04 0.59 18.05
N PRO A 88 -2.12 -0.75 17.88
CA PRO A 88 -0.99 -1.54 17.41
C PRO A 88 -0.54 -1.06 16.04
N LEU A 89 0.61 -0.38 15.97
CA LEU A 89 1.14 0.20 14.73
C LEU A 89 2.37 -0.57 14.28
N PHE A 90 2.24 -1.31 13.18
CA PHE A 90 3.34 -2.00 12.52
C PHE A 90 3.99 -1.10 11.47
N CYS A 91 5.32 -1.05 11.47
CA CYS A 91 6.08 -0.22 10.52
C CYS A 91 7.41 -0.87 10.14
N GLN A 92 8.10 -0.29 9.15
CA GLN A 92 9.50 -0.63 8.90
C GLN A 92 10.39 -0.12 10.06
N PRO A 93 11.50 -0.82 10.39
CA PRO A 93 12.34 -0.46 11.54
C PRO A 93 12.90 0.98 11.50
N ALA A 94 13.13 1.51 10.29
CA ALA A 94 13.66 2.86 10.10
C ALA A 94 12.73 3.97 10.62
N ASP A 95 11.42 3.71 10.72
CA ASP A 95 10.42 4.72 11.05
C ASP A 95 9.94 4.63 12.53
N ALA A 96 10.36 3.61 13.28
CA ALA A 96 9.80 3.30 14.60
C ALA A 96 10.03 4.40 15.65
N ASP A 97 11.24 4.97 15.68
CA ASP A 97 11.58 6.05 16.60
C ASP A 97 10.70 7.29 16.32
N VAL A 98 10.48 7.60 15.03
CA VAL A 98 9.65 8.74 14.60
C VAL A 98 8.19 8.56 15.02
N PHE A 99 7.61 7.37 14.85
CA PHE A 99 6.24 7.11 15.34
C PHE A 99 6.13 7.24 16.86
N THR A 100 7.16 6.83 17.60
CA THR A 100 7.19 6.99 19.05
C THR A 100 7.26 8.47 19.43
N GLU A 101 8.06 9.26 18.71
CA GLU A 101 8.16 10.73 18.88
C GLU A 101 6.85 11.46 18.53
N ASP A 102 6.12 10.94 17.52
CA ASP A 102 4.79 11.43 17.11
C ASP A 102 3.69 11.11 18.13
N GLY A 103 3.99 10.28 19.15
CA GLY A 103 3.11 10.02 20.29
C GLY A 103 2.42 8.67 20.31
N PHE A 104 2.74 7.78 19.35
CA PHE A 104 2.27 6.39 19.39
C PHE A 104 2.99 5.60 20.48
N SER A 105 2.22 4.81 21.24
CA SER A 105 2.67 4.09 22.44
C SER A 105 2.82 2.59 22.23
N ASP A 106 2.22 2.03 21.17
CA ASP A 106 2.36 0.62 20.77
C ASP A 106 2.92 0.50 19.34
N VAL A 107 4.15 0.98 19.16
CA VAL A 107 4.89 0.89 17.89
C VAL A 107 5.63 -0.44 17.81
N ARG A 108 5.39 -1.17 16.71
CA ARG A 108 5.86 -2.55 16.49
C ARG A 108 6.66 -2.62 15.18
N PRO A 109 7.96 -2.28 15.18
CA PRO A 109 8.80 -2.44 13.99
C PRO A 109 8.86 -3.91 13.56
N VAL A 110 8.73 -4.16 12.27
CA VAL A 110 8.83 -5.50 11.68
C VAL A 110 10.21 -5.65 11.02
N ASP A 111 11.17 -6.28 11.69
CA ASP A 111 12.49 -6.52 11.11
C ASP A 111 12.41 -7.48 9.91
N ASP A 112 11.98 -8.72 10.19
CA ASP A 112 11.70 -9.76 9.20
C ASP A 112 10.21 -10.15 9.24
N SER A 113 9.71 -10.49 10.44
CA SER A 113 8.31 -10.83 10.66
C SER A 113 7.85 -10.49 12.08
N ALA A 114 6.55 -10.26 12.25
CA ALA A 114 5.88 -10.11 13.54
C ALA A 114 4.56 -10.90 13.53
N SER A 115 4.01 -11.22 14.70
CA SER A 115 2.69 -11.87 14.81
C SER A 115 1.68 -10.92 15.42
N PHE A 116 0.44 -10.98 14.92
CA PHE A 116 -0.71 -10.28 15.46
C PHE A 116 -1.93 -11.18 15.35
N ASP A 117 -2.52 -11.54 16.50
CA ASP A 117 -3.52 -12.60 16.59
C ASP A 117 -3.07 -13.88 15.86
N ASP A 118 -3.86 -14.36 14.88
CA ASP A 118 -3.58 -15.55 14.08
C ASP A 118 -2.84 -15.22 12.76
N VAL A 119 -2.37 -13.98 12.58
CA VAL A 119 -1.71 -13.49 11.35
C VAL A 119 -0.22 -13.27 11.60
N THR A 120 0.62 -13.82 10.73
CA THR A 120 2.04 -13.47 10.65
C THR A 120 2.23 -12.40 9.59
N ILE A 121 2.85 -11.29 9.99
CA ILE A 121 3.14 -10.13 9.16
C ILE A 121 4.62 -10.19 8.79
N HIS A 122 4.94 -10.40 7.52
CA HIS A 122 6.32 -10.41 7.02
C HIS A 122 6.61 -9.09 6.34
N ARG A 123 7.75 -8.46 6.64
CA ARG A 123 8.21 -7.29 5.90
C ARG A 123 8.94 -7.76 4.65
N THR A 124 8.60 -7.19 3.50
CA THR A 124 9.24 -7.49 2.23
C THR A 124 10.03 -6.28 1.75
N PRO A 125 11.14 -6.48 1.02
CA PRO A 125 11.87 -5.36 0.45
C PRO A 125 11.02 -4.66 -0.64
N GLY A 126 11.22 -3.35 -0.79
CA GLY A 126 10.69 -2.57 -1.91
C GLY A 126 11.80 -1.82 -2.64
N ARG A 127 11.55 -1.44 -3.89
CA ARG A 127 12.41 -0.57 -4.71
C ARG A 127 11.59 0.57 -5.28
N HIS A 128 11.67 1.75 -4.67
CA HIS A 128 10.88 2.91 -5.07
C HIS A 128 11.54 3.68 -6.23
N GLY A 129 11.35 3.15 -7.44
CA GLY A 129 11.84 3.70 -8.70
C GLY A 129 13.07 3.02 -9.27
N HIS A 130 13.67 3.69 -10.26
CA HIS A 130 14.81 3.18 -11.03
C HIS A 130 16.07 4.03 -10.81
N ASP A 131 17.23 3.43 -11.07
CA ASP A 131 18.55 4.10 -10.97
C ASP A 131 18.70 4.90 -9.66
N ASP A 132 19.17 6.14 -9.76
CA ASP A 132 19.38 7.06 -8.62
C ASP A 132 18.11 7.33 -7.81
N TRP A 133 16.91 7.19 -8.39
CA TRP A 133 15.66 7.40 -7.67
C TRP A 133 15.42 6.28 -6.66
N ALA A 134 15.77 5.03 -6.99
CA ALA A 134 15.62 3.90 -6.08
C ALA A 134 16.35 4.12 -4.75
N GLU A 135 17.54 4.71 -4.79
CA GLU A 135 18.32 5.03 -3.59
C GLU A 135 17.73 6.23 -2.82
N LYS A 136 17.30 7.29 -3.54
CA LYS A 136 16.78 8.53 -2.93
C LYS A 136 15.43 8.33 -2.24
N MET A 137 14.61 7.45 -2.78
CA MET A 137 13.25 7.20 -2.30
C MET A 137 13.17 6.06 -1.27
N SER A 138 14.32 5.44 -0.95
CA SER A 138 14.42 4.41 0.10
C SER A 138 14.61 5.03 1.49
N PRO A 139 14.25 4.33 2.58
CA PRO A 139 13.70 2.98 2.62
C PRO A 139 12.18 2.94 2.39
N VAL A 140 11.75 1.93 1.65
CA VAL A 140 10.35 1.51 1.49
C VAL A 140 10.22 0.02 1.76
N SER A 141 9.05 -0.42 2.22
CA SER A 141 8.76 -1.83 2.46
C SER A 141 7.39 -2.22 1.92
N GLY A 142 7.26 -3.47 1.50
CA GLY A 142 5.97 -4.15 1.38
C GLY A 142 5.73 -5.05 2.59
N PHE A 143 4.55 -5.68 2.64
CA PHE A 143 4.15 -6.57 3.71
C PHE A 143 3.36 -7.77 3.19
N VAL A 144 3.62 -8.95 3.73
CA VAL A 144 2.79 -10.14 3.55
C VAL A 144 2.03 -10.43 4.84
N PHE A 145 0.73 -10.64 4.73
CA PHE A 145 -0.15 -11.08 5.82
C PHE A 145 -0.46 -12.55 5.57
N GLU A 146 0.14 -13.43 6.38
CA GLU A 146 0.05 -14.88 6.24
C GLU A 146 -0.76 -15.47 7.40
N ALA A 147 -1.82 -16.20 7.06
CA ALA A 147 -2.56 -17.10 7.94
C ALA A 147 -2.76 -18.43 7.19
N ASP A 148 -3.98 -18.98 7.15
CA ASP A 148 -4.32 -20.07 6.21
C ASP A 148 -4.61 -19.58 4.78
N ARG A 149 -4.63 -18.26 4.59
CA ARG A 149 -4.59 -17.53 3.32
C ARG A 149 -3.47 -16.49 3.38
N THR A 150 -3.00 -16.05 2.22
CA THR A 150 -1.88 -15.11 2.14
C THR A 150 -2.23 -13.88 1.31
N VAL A 151 -2.01 -12.69 1.86
CA VAL A 151 -2.14 -11.41 1.16
C VAL A 151 -0.77 -10.75 1.07
N TYR A 152 -0.32 -10.44 -0.14
CA TYR A 152 0.89 -9.66 -0.35
C TYR A 152 0.54 -8.21 -0.73
N LEU A 153 0.95 -7.25 0.08
CA LEU A 153 0.90 -5.82 -0.22
C LEU A 153 2.30 -5.33 -0.62
N ALA A 154 2.50 -5.02 -1.89
CA ALA A 154 3.83 -4.72 -2.42
C ALA A 154 4.40 -3.37 -1.93
N GLY A 155 3.53 -2.43 -1.55
CA GLY A 155 3.91 -1.06 -1.21
C GLY A 155 4.44 -0.28 -2.42
N ASP A 156 5.14 0.81 -2.14
CA ASP A 156 5.74 1.66 -3.18
C ASP A 156 7.00 1.01 -3.75
N THR A 157 6.80 0.19 -4.77
CA THR A 157 7.87 -0.48 -5.50
C THR A 157 7.59 -0.52 -6.99
N VAL A 158 8.64 -0.60 -7.80
CA VAL A 158 8.57 -1.03 -9.21
C VAL A 158 8.69 -2.55 -9.30
N TRP A 159 8.42 -3.15 -10.47
CA TRP A 159 8.71 -4.56 -10.69
C TRP A 159 10.23 -4.80 -10.71
N TYR A 160 10.69 -5.71 -9.87
CA TYR A 160 12.08 -6.17 -9.83
C TYR A 160 12.16 -7.55 -9.17
N ASP A 161 13.37 -8.12 -9.13
CA ASP A 161 13.63 -9.46 -8.61
C ASP A 161 13.22 -9.68 -7.14
N GLY A 162 13.05 -8.62 -6.34
CA GLY A 162 12.52 -8.76 -4.98
C GLY A 162 11.01 -9.01 -4.95
N VAL A 163 10.24 -8.44 -5.87
CA VAL A 163 8.79 -8.71 -6.00
C VAL A 163 8.59 -10.14 -6.50
N GLU A 164 9.34 -10.55 -7.54
CA GLU A 164 9.29 -11.91 -8.08
C GLU A 164 9.58 -12.95 -7.00
N ARG A 165 10.69 -12.78 -6.25
CA ARG A 165 11.02 -13.67 -5.12
C ARG A 165 9.95 -13.69 -4.03
N THR A 166 9.33 -12.55 -3.73
CA THR A 166 8.24 -12.50 -2.75
C THR A 166 7.02 -13.31 -3.21
N LEU A 167 6.68 -13.25 -4.51
CA LEU A 167 5.60 -14.05 -5.07
C LEU A 167 5.91 -15.56 -5.03
N GLU A 168 7.16 -15.94 -5.32
CA GLU A 168 7.63 -17.33 -5.27
C GLU A 168 7.68 -17.90 -3.85
N ASP A 169 8.15 -17.11 -2.88
CA ASP A 169 8.38 -17.57 -1.51
C ASP A 169 7.07 -17.71 -0.72
N PHE A 170 6.09 -16.83 -0.97
CA PHE A 170 4.84 -16.76 -0.20
C PHE A 170 3.60 -17.29 -0.94
N GLU A 171 3.67 -17.48 -2.26
CA GLU A 171 2.56 -17.97 -3.11
C GLU A 171 1.20 -17.33 -2.73
N PRO A 172 1.06 -15.98 -2.74
CA PRO A 172 -0.09 -15.30 -2.18
C PRO A 172 -1.40 -15.62 -2.91
N ASP A 173 -2.52 -15.65 -2.18
CA ASP A 173 -3.85 -15.76 -2.77
C ASP A 173 -4.33 -14.42 -3.36
N LEU A 174 -3.88 -13.31 -2.77
CA LEU A 174 -4.19 -11.95 -3.20
C LEU A 174 -2.94 -11.06 -3.16
N VAL A 175 -2.73 -10.27 -4.21
CA VAL A 175 -1.64 -9.30 -4.32
C VAL A 175 -2.21 -7.89 -4.46
N VAL A 176 -1.75 -6.93 -3.67
CA VAL A 176 -2.08 -5.51 -3.76
C VAL A 176 -0.88 -4.74 -4.29
N LEU A 177 -1.07 -4.03 -5.40
CA LEU A 177 -0.03 -3.26 -6.09
C LEU A 177 -0.35 -1.76 -6.07
N ASN A 178 0.66 -0.93 -5.88
CA ASN A 178 0.56 0.52 -6.02
C ASN A 178 0.86 0.90 -7.48
N GLY A 179 -0.20 0.99 -8.29
CA GLY A 179 -0.14 1.12 -9.76
C GLY A 179 -0.39 2.53 -10.27
N GLY A 180 0.01 3.56 -9.52
CA GLY A 180 -0.21 4.96 -9.89
C GLY A 180 0.66 5.48 -11.04
N GLU A 181 1.70 4.73 -11.40
CA GLU A 181 2.78 5.17 -12.30
C GLU A 181 3.27 6.56 -11.90
N ALA A 182 3.54 6.72 -10.59
CA ALA A 182 3.93 8.00 -10.01
C ALA A 182 5.24 8.47 -10.63
N ARG A 183 5.31 9.74 -11.07
CA ARG A 183 6.44 10.26 -11.84
C ARG A 183 6.79 11.71 -11.49
N PHE A 184 8.08 11.97 -11.36
CA PHE A 184 8.65 13.31 -11.42
C PHE A 184 8.78 13.80 -12.87
N THR A 185 9.16 15.06 -13.05
CA THR A 185 9.42 15.68 -14.36
C THR A 185 10.62 15.08 -15.10
N ALA A 186 11.48 14.35 -14.39
CA ALA A 186 12.63 13.65 -14.95
C ALA A 186 12.79 12.25 -14.34
N GLY A 187 13.15 11.29 -15.18
CA GLY A 187 13.34 9.89 -14.80
C GLY A 187 12.16 9.00 -15.17
N GLU A 188 12.29 7.73 -14.83
CA GLU A 188 11.27 6.69 -14.98
C GLU A 188 10.26 6.76 -13.80
N PRO A 189 9.11 6.04 -13.88
CA PRO A 189 8.21 5.91 -12.74
C PRO A 189 8.91 5.49 -11.44
N ILE A 190 8.38 5.96 -10.31
CA ILE A 190 8.81 5.54 -8.99
C ILE A 190 7.93 4.43 -8.40
N THR A 191 6.73 4.22 -8.95
CA THR A 191 5.82 3.12 -8.60
C THR A 191 5.38 2.38 -9.87
N MET A 192 4.71 1.24 -9.71
CA MET A 192 4.31 0.38 -10.82
C MET A 192 3.46 1.11 -11.86
N GLY A 193 3.79 0.90 -13.14
CA GLY A 193 2.95 1.26 -14.28
C GLY A 193 2.27 0.04 -14.90
N VAL A 194 1.73 0.21 -16.11
CA VAL A 194 1.06 -0.86 -16.86
C VAL A 194 1.94 -2.09 -17.04
N ASP A 195 3.20 -1.89 -17.45
CA ASP A 195 4.13 -3.00 -17.74
C ASP A 195 4.52 -3.77 -16.48
N ASP A 196 4.71 -3.08 -15.35
CA ASP A 196 4.98 -3.71 -14.05
C ASP A 196 3.78 -4.55 -13.58
N VAL A 197 2.57 -4.01 -13.66
CA VAL A 197 1.34 -4.72 -13.26
C VAL A 197 1.12 -5.96 -14.15
N ALA A 198 1.37 -5.86 -15.45
CA ALA A 198 1.32 -7.00 -16.36
C ALA A 198 2.37 -8.06 -16.00
N ALA A 199 3.59 -7.66 -15.66
CA ALA A 199 4.63 -8.59 -15.22
C ALA A 199 4.25 -9.33 -13.93
N VAL A 200 3.67 -8.64 -12.93
CA VAL A 200 3.14 -9.29 -11.73
C VAL A 200 2.05 -10.29 -12.09
N ARG A 201 1.08 -9.88 -12.92
CA ARG A 201 -0.03 -10.74 -13.36
C ARG A 201 0.48 -12.00 -14.06
N ASP A 202 1.52 -11.90 -14.88
CA ASP A 202 2.11 -13.06 -15.56
C ASP A 202 2.89 -13.98 -14.60
N ALA A 203 3.39 -13.45 -13.48
CA ALA A 203 4.22 -14.18 -12.51
C ALA A 203 3.44 -14.94 -11.43
N THR A 204 2.13 -14.69 -11.26
CA THR A 204 1.32 -15.37 -10.24
C THR A 204 -0.08 -15.69 -10.77
N ASP A 205 -0.74 -16.70 -10.21
CA ASP A 205 -2.17 -16.99 -10.43
C ASP A 205 -3.09 -16.26 -9.43
N ALA A 206 -2.53 -15.53 -8.45
CA ALA A 206 -3.26 -14.79 -7.42
C ALA A 206 -4.29 -13.80 -7.97
N THR A 207 -5.23 -13.38 -7.13
CA THR A 207 -6.04 -12.20 -7.43
C THR A 207 -5.18 -10.94 -7.28
N VAL A 208 -4.93 -10.23 -8.38
CA VAL A 208 -4.18 -8.97 -8.36
C VAL A 208 -5.14 -7.79 -8.22
N VAL A 209 -4.93 -6.96 -7.20
CA VAL A 209 -5.67 -5.73 -6.90
C VAL A 209 -4.72 -4.54 -7.08
N VAL A 210 -5.13 -3.51 -7.83
CA VAL A 210 -4.29 -2.33 -8.10
C VAL A 210 -4.92 -1.07 -7.52
N VAL A 211 -4.16 -0.39 -6.67
CA VAL A 211 -4.53 0.81 -5.91
C VAL A 211 -3.49 1.93 -6.17
N HIS A 212 -3.46 2.98 -5.34
CA HIS A 212 -2.53 4.13 -5.48
C HIS A 212 -2.72 4.90 -6.79
N MET A 213 -3.98 5.19 -7.16
CA MET A 213 -4.32 5.85 -8.42
C MET A 213 -5.23 7.05 -8.21
N GLU A 214 -5.07 8.08 -9.04
CA GLU A 214 -6.01 9.22 -9.18
C GLU A 214 -6.25 10.07 -7.92
N ALA A 215 -5.47 9.86 -6.85
CA ALA A 215 -5.60 10.57 -5.58
C ALA A 215 -4.46 11.55 -5.30
N ILE A 216 -3.26 11.35 -5.87
CA ILE A 216 -2.09 12.22 -5.70
C ILE A 216 -1.67 12.80 -7.05
N ASN A 217 -1.28 14.08 -7.06
CA ASN A 217 -1.01 14.88 -8.26
C ASN A 217 -0.02 14.25 -9.25
N HIS A 218 0.93 13.45 -8.74
CA HIS A 218 1.96 12.81 -9.55
C HIS A 218 1.67 11.37 -9.97
N CYS A 219 0.54 10.79 -9.57
CA CYS A 219 0.05 9.51 -10.06
C CYS A 219 -0.66 9.72 -11.40
N LEU A 220 0.00 9.35 -12.50
CA LEU A 220 -0.45 9.71 -13.85
C LEU A 220 -1.23 8.60 -14.55
N LEU A 221 -1.14 7.35 -14.06
CA LEU A 221 -1.92 6.26 -14.61
C LEU A 221 -3.35 6.30 -14.08
N SER A 222 -4.31 6.35 -15.01
CA SER A 222 -5.74 6.31 -14.67
C SER A 222 -6.22 4.87 -14.53
N ARG A 223 -7.24 4.65 -13.70
CA ARG A 223 -7.89 3.34 -13.55
C ARG A 223 -8.44 2.86 -14.88
N GLN A 224 -9.00 3.77 -15.67
CA GLN A 224 -9.54 3.47 -16.99
C GLN A 224 -8.45 2.94 -17.94
N THR A 225 -7.28 3.59 -17.96
CA THR A 225 -6.16 3.16 -18.79
C THR A 225 -5.68 1.77 -18.37
N LEU A 226 -5.49 1.55 -17.08
CA LEU A 226 -5.00 0.26 -16.58
C LEU A 226 -5.98 -0.89 -16.88
N ARG A 227 -7.27 -0.71 -16.60
CA ARG A 227 -8.33 -1.70 -16.91
C ARG A 227 -8.40 -2.05 -18.40
N ALA A 228 -8.00 -1.13 -19.28
CA ALA A 228 -7.98 -1.36 -20.72
C ALA A 228 -6.68 -2.02 -21.23
N ALA A 229 -5.62 -1.98 -20.42
CA ALA A 229 -4.29 -2.42 -20.81
C ALA A 229 -3.90 -3.78 -20.23
N VAL A 230 -4.41 -4.13 -19.04
CA VAL A 230 -4.11 -5.40 -18.36
C VAL A 230 -5.41 -6.12 -18.04
N ASP A 231 -5.58 -7.32 -18.59
CA ASP A 231 -6.70 -8.20 -18.29
C ASP A 231 -6.51 -8.93 -16.94
N ASP A 232 -7.59 -9.46 -16.37
CA ASP A 232 -7.56 -10.32 -15.17
C ASP A 232 -6.89 -9.71 -13.92
N VAL A 233 -6.95 -8.37 -13.81
CA VAL A 233 -6.64 -7.59 -12.60
C VAL A 233 -7.88 -6.87 -12.09
N ARG A 234 -7.94 -6.61 -10.77
CA ARG A 234 -9.00 -5.85 -10.12
C ARG A 234 -8.50 -4.44 -9.84
N VAL A 235 -9.18 -3.45 -10.41
CA VAL A 235 -8.86 -2.03 -10.18
C VAL A 235 -10.08 -1.41 -9.49
N PRO A 236 -10.18 -1.46 -8.14
CA PRO A 236 -11.35 -0.98 -7.42
C PRO A 236 -11.50 0.55 -7.49
N ASP A 237 -12.75 1.02 -7.48
CA ASP A 237 -13.05 2.42 -7.18
C ASP A 237 -12.92 2.71 -5.67
N ASP A 238 -12.78 3.97 -5.28
CA ASP A 238 -12.69 4.37 -3.87
C ASP A 238 -13.92 3.87 -3.08
N GLY A 239 -13.69 3.09 -2.03
CA GLY A 239 -14.70 2.47 -1.18
C GLY A 239 -15.12 1.05 -1.59
N GLU A 240 -14.71 0.57 -2.75
CA GLU A 240 -15.01 -0.77 -3.25
C GLU A 240 -14.21 -1.86 -2.52
N ARG A 241 -14.82 -3.03 -2.33
CA ARG A 241 -14.22 -4.20 -1.69
C ARG A 241 -14.04 -5.34 -2.69
N VAL A 242 -12.84 -5.90 -2.73
CA VAL A 242 -12.51 -7.16 -3.41
C VAL A 242 -12.42 -8.26 -2.35
N THR A 243 -12.96 -9.45 -2.62
CA THR A 243 -13.03 -10.58 -1.67
C THR A 243 -12.66 -11.88 -2.38
N LEU A 244 -12.02 -12.79 -1.64
CA LEU A 244 -11.73 -14.16 -2.04
C LEU A 244 -12.72 -15.17 -1.46
#